data_AF-A0A3M0Y0F0-F1
#
_entry.id   AF-A0A3M0Y0F0-F1
#
_cell.length_a   1.000
_cell.length_b   1.000
_cell.length_c   1.000
_cell.angle_alpha   90.00
_cell.angle_beta   90.00
_cell.angle_gamma   90.00
#
_symmetry.space_group_name_H-M   'P 1'
#
loop_
_entity.id
_entity.type
_entity.pdbx_description
1 polymer ?
#
loop_
_entity_poly.entity_id
_entity_poly.type
_entity_poly.pdbx_seq_one_letter_code
_entity_poly.pdbx_strand_id
1 'polypeptide(L)' 'ARLIKGVICGYRIEEIKNPLTRKVRYLDKLVDELAKGKAVDKILRK' A
#
# COMPACT_ATOMS: atom_id res chain seq x y z
N ALA A 1 0.73 9.40 5.51
CA ALA A 1 0.85 8.24 4.58
C ALA A 1 2.25 7.57 4.61
N ARG A 2 2.93 7.50 5.76
CA ARG A 2 4.29 6.90 5.88
C ARG A 2 4.30 5.45 6.39
N LEU A 3 3.13 4.83 6.57
CA LEU A 3 2.99 3.57 7.29
C LEU A 3 2.45 2.40 6.47
N ILE A 4 2.20 2.59 5.16
CA ILE A 4 1.83 1.47 4.27
C ILE A 4 3.12 0.70 3.94
N LYS A 5 3.59 -0.11 4.88
CA LYS A 5 4.74 -1.00 4.71
C LYS A 5 4.27 -2.41 4.39
N GLY A 6 5.04 -3.17 3.64
CA GLY A 6 4.77 -4.59 3.37
C GLY A 6 5.04 -5.01 1.94
N VAL A 7 4.63 -6.24 1.65
CA VAL A 7 4.77 -6.89 0.34
C VAL A 7 3.47 -6.70 -0.43
N ILE A 8 3.57 -6.34 -1.71
CA ILE A 8 2.47 -6.28 -2.68
C ILE A 8 2.87 -7.11 -3.88
N CYS A 9 2.01 -8.04 -4.29
CA CYS A 9 2.22 -8.88 -5.48
C CYS A 9 3.63 -9.51 -5.54
N GLY A 10 4.21 -9.89 -4.39
CA GLY A 10 5.54 -10.49 -4.30
C GLY A 10 6.72 -9.50 -4.17
N TYR A 11 6.50 -8.19 -4.28
CA TYR A 11 7.55 -7.17 -4.16
C TYR A 11 7.44 -6.36 -2.87
N ARG A 12 8.58 -6.08 -2.22
CA ARG A 12 8.64 -5.16 -1.07
C ARG A 12 8.59 -3.73 -1.56
N ILE A 13 7.60 -2.97 -1.09
CA ILE A 13 7.44 -1.55 -1.46
C ILE A 13 8.65 -0.72 -1.00
N GLU A 14 9.32 -1.15 0.08
CA GLU A 14 10.52 -0.52 0.63
C GLU A 14 11.75 -0.62 -0.29
N GLU A 15 11.79 -1.64 -1.16
CA GLU A 15 12.90 -1.87 -2.09
C GLU A 15 12.69 -1.16 -3.44
N ILE A 16 11.50 -0.59 -3.69
CA ILE A 16 11.18 0.12 -4.92
C ILE A 16 11.89 1.48 -4.91
N LYS A 17 12.98 1.58 -5.68
CA LYS A 17 13.77 2.82 -5.85
C LYS A 17 13.02 3.93 -6.59
N ASN A 18 12.16 3.57 -7.55
CA ASN A 18 11.43 4.56 -8.34
C ASN A 18 10.28 5.17 -7.50
N PRO A 19 10.31 6.48 -7.22
CA PRO A 19 9.29 7.13 -6.40
C PRO A 19 7.88 7.07 -7.01
N LEU A 20 7.75 7.08 -8.35
CA LEU A 20 6.46 6.98 -9.03
C LEU A 20 5.86 5.59 -8.82
N THR A 21 6.65 4.54 -9.09
CA THR A 21 6.24 3.14 -8.89
C THR A 21 5.87 2.88 -7.43
N ARG A 22 6.60 3.46 -6.47
CA ARG A 22 6.29 3.32 -5.05
C ARG A 22 4.92 3.90 -4.69
N LYS A 23 4.56 5.06 -5.24
CA LYS A 23 3.24 5.69 -5.03
C LYS A 23 2.11 4.86 -5.63
N VAL A 24 2.29 4.33 -6.85
CA VAL A 24 1.31 3.47 -7.50
C VAL A 24 1.08 2.20 -6.67
N ARG A 25 2.14 1.57 -6.17
CA ARG A 25 2.01 0.38 -5.31
C ARG A 25 1.32 0.68 -3.97
N TYR A 26 1.48 1.87 -3.40
CA TYR A 26 0.67 2.23 -2.23
C TYR A 26 -0.83 2.23 -2.53
N LEU A 27 -1.22 2.68 -3.73
CA LEU A 27 -2.61 2.62 -4.18
C LEU A 27 -3.10 1.18 -4.34
N ASP A 28 -2.31 0.30 -4.97
CA ASP A 28 -2.68 -1.11 -5.13
C ASP A 28 -3.00 -1.78 -3.79
N LYS A 29 -2.22 -1.50 -2.74
CA LYS A 29 -2.48 -2.06 -1.41
C LYS A 29 -3.67 -1.45 -0.70
N LEU A 30 -3.97 -0.18 -0.94
CA LEU A 30 -5.22 0.42 -0.46
C LEU A 30 -6.40 -0.32 -1.08
N VAL A 31 -6.35 -0.60 -2.38
CA VAL A 31 -7.40 -1.34 -3.10
C VAL A 31 -7.50 -2.79 -2.62
N ASP A 32 -6.39 -3.50 -2.41
CA ASP A 32 -6.39 -4.88 -1.89
C ASP A 32 -7.01 -4.98 -0.48
N GLU A 33 -6.66 -4.03 0.40
CA GLU A 33 -7.21 -4.00 1.76
C GLU A 33 -8.70 -3.59 1.76
N LEU A 34 -9.12 -2.74 0.82
CA LEU A 34 -10.52 -2.42 0.59
C LEU A 34 -11.31 -3.63 0.07
N ALA A 35 -10.75 -4.39 -0.88
CA ALA A 35 -11.36 -5.62 -1.39
C ALA A 35 -11.50 -6.70 -0.30
N LYS A 36 -10.60 -6.71 0.68
CA LYS A 36 -10.69 -7.55 1.90
C LYS A 36 -11.71 -7.04 2.93
N GLY A 37 -12.45 -5.98 2.62
CA GLY A 37 -13.51 -5.44 3.47
C GLY A 37 -13.01 -4.58 4.64
N LYS A 38 -11.75 -4.11 4.62
CA LYS A 38 -11.26 -3.20 5.67
C LYS A 38 -11.70 -1.77 5.36
N ALA A 39 -12.20 -1.09 6.38
CA ALA A 39 -12.56 0.33 6.28
C ALA A 39 -11.32 1.19 5.97
N VAL A 40 -11.49 2.17 5.07
CA VAL A 40 -10.44 3.11 4.64
C VAL A 40 -9.74 3.78 5.83
N ASP A 41 -10.49 4.18 6.86
CA ASP A 41 -9.97 4.74 8.11
C ASP A 41 -8.94 3.85 8.80
N LYS A 42 -9.24 2.55 8.86
CA LYS A 42 -8.37 1.53 9.47
C LYS A 42 -7.10 1.28 8.65
N ILE A 43 -7.17 1.50 7.32
CA ILE A 43 -6.04 1.32 6.40
C ILE A 43 -5.15 2.56 6.39
N LEU A 44 -5.74 3.76 6.41
CA LEU A 44 -5.02 5.03 6.46
C LEU A 44 -4.37 5.30 7.83
N ARG A 45 -4.78 4.58 8.89
CA ARG A 45 -4.28 4.70 10.27
C ARG A 45 -4.13 6.17 10.67
N LYS A 46 -5.22 6.92 10.54
CA LYS A 46 -5.41 8.20 11.24
C LYS A 46 -6.01 7.94 12.60
#